data_AF-A0A0N5C9R8-F1
#
_entry.id   AF-A0A0N5C9R8-F1
#
_cell.length_a   1.000
_cell.length_b   1.000
_cell.length_c   1.000
_cell.angle_alpha   90.00
_cell.angle_beta   90.00
_cell.angle_gamma   90.00
#
_symmetry.space_group_name_H-M   'P 1'
#
loop_
_entity.id
_entity.type
_entity.pdbx_description
1 polymer ?
#
loop_
_entity_poly.entity_id
_entity_poly.type
_entity_poly.pdbx_seq_one_letter_code
_entity_poly.pdbx_strand_id
1 'polypeptide(L)'
;MIFKYLIKFNVTLLFISFLSSVHGCLPIKETTTTPPPVCCQSLKLAFARVKPVAGSTSAGWDQCSLLDRYNNDPCPSRGMFSCRLAPYTTAVNTNLQLIQNNATVVYEFTQRDRSEIWVNCVNGEWKINGKSFTHVSCSQN
;
A
#
# COMPACT_ATOMS: atom_id res chain seq x y z
N MET A 1 -34.65 -73.18 -10.08
CA MET A 1 -34.09 -72.02 -10.83
C MET A 1 -34.14 -70.70 -10.06
N ILE A 2 -35.05 -70.50 -9.10
CA ILE A 2 -35.29 -69.21 -8.40
C ILE A 2 -34.13 -68.78 -7.47
N PHE A 3 -33.44 -69.73 -6.83
CA PHE A 3 -32.38 -69.44 -5.85
C PHE A 3 -31.15 -68.74 -6.45
N LYS A 4 -30.82 -68.98 -7.73
CA LYS A 4 -29.69 -68.32 -8.41
C LYS A 4 -29.95 -66.84 -8.71
N TYR A 5 -31.22 -66.44 -8.85
CA TYR A 5 -31.58 -65.04 -9.10
C TYR A 5 -31.56 -64.20 -7.82
N LEU A 6 -31.93 -64.78 -6.67
CA LEU A 6 -31.88 -64.10 -5.37
C LEU A 6 -30.45 -63.76 -4.92
N ILE A 7 -29.48 -64.61 -5.24
CA ILE A 7 -28.06 -64.35 -4.95
C ILE A 7 -27.52 -63.22 -5.83
N LYS A 8 -27.84 -63.24 -7.13
CA LYS A 8 -27.42 -62.16 -8.04
C LYS A 8 -28.03 -60.83 -7.66
N PHE A 9 -29.31 -60.80 -7.27
CA PHE A 9 -29.99 -59.56 -6.88
C PHE A 9 -29.41 -58.94 -5.59
N ASN A 10 -29.09 -59.78 -4.59
CA ASN A 10 -28.45 -59.29 -3.34
C ASN A 10 -27.05 -58.73 -3.56
N VAL A 11 -26.25 -59.35 -4.43
CA VAL A 11 -24.88 -58.86 -4.75
C VAL A 11 -24.94 -57.50 -5.44
N THR A 12 -25.89 -57.29 -6.36
CA THR A 12 -26.06 -56.00 -7.04
C THR A 12 -26.50 -54.90 -6.06
N LEU A 13 -27.39 -55.21 -5.13
CA LEU A 13 -27.86 -54.27 -4.09
C LEU A 13 -26.72 -53.86 -3.12
N LEU A 14 -25.87 -54.81 -2.75
CA LEU A 14 -24.67 -54.56 -1.93
C LEU A 14 -23.67 -53.65 -2.65
N PHE A 15 -23.50 -53.81 -3.96
CA PHE A 15 -22.60 -52.98 -4.74
C PHE A 15 -23.09 -51.53 -4.88
N ILE A 16 -24.41 -51.34 -5.09
CA ILE A 16 -25.02 -50.00 -5.22
C ILE A 16 -24.98 -49.24 -3.90
N SER A 17 -25.27 -49.93 -2.78
CA SER A 17 -25.20 -49.32 -1.44
C SER A 17 -23.77 -48.92 -1.06
N PHE A 18 -22.76 -49.72 -1.45
CA PHE A 18 -21.36 -49.36 -1.25
C PHE A 18 -20.94 -48.14 -2.08
N LEU A 19 -21.41 -48.02 -3.32
CA LEU A 19 -21.12 -46.83 -4.16
C LEU A 19 -21.77 -45.55 -3.62
N SER A 20 -22.93 -45.66 -2.99
CA SER A 20 -23.61 -44.48 -2.40
C SER A 20 -22.91 -43.93 -1.16
N SER A 21 -22.16 -44.74 -0.40
CA SER A 21 -21.46 -44.30 0.81
C SER A 21 -20.10 -43.64 0.54
N VAL A 22 -19.46 -43.90 -0.61
CA VAL A 22 -18.18 -43.24 -0.97
C VAL A 22 -18.35 -41.84 -1.56
N HIS A 23 -19.51 -41.50 -2.11
CA HIS A 23 -19.74 -40.18 -2.72
C HIS A 23 -20.15 -39.08 -1.72
N GLY A 24 -20.40 -39.43 -0.45
CA GLY A 24 -20.89 -38.49 0.57
C GLY A 24 -19.82 -37.76 1.39
N CYS A 25 -18.56 -38.17 1.32
CA CYS A 25 -17.50 -37.68 2.22
C CYS A 25 -16.28 -37.12 1.47
N LEU A 26 -16.47 -36.49 0.31
CA LEU A 26 -15.39 -35.67 -0.25
C LEU A 26 -15.24 -34.44 0.65
N PRO A 27 -14.09 -34.25 1.32
CA PRO A 27 -13.86 -33.09 2.15
C PRO A 27 -13.96 -31.85 1.26
N ILE A 28 -14.95 -31.00 1.54
CA ILE A 28 -15.07 -29.69 0.92
C ILE A 28 -13.81 -28.94 1.35
N LYS A 29 -12.90 -28.73 0.40
CA LYS A 29 -11.70 -27.92 0.65
C LYS A 29 -12.18 -26.49 0.81
N GLU A 30 -12.37 -26.05 2.06
CA GLU A 30 -12.69 -24.66 2.36
C GLU A 30 -11.62 -23.79 1.72
N THR A 31 -12.02 -23.03 0.70
CA THR A 31 -11.13 -22.08 0.06
C THR A 31 -11.01 -20.92 1.03
N THR A 32 -9.93 -20.90 1.82
CA THR A 32 -9.63 -19.81 2.73
C THR A 32 -9.30 -18.59 1.87
N THR A 33 -10.30 -17.78 1.56
CA THR A 33 -10.12 -16.54 0.80
C THR A 33 -9.40 -15.55 1.73
N THR A 34 -8.08 -15.48 1.62
CA THR A 34 -7.32 -14.44 2.33
C THR A 34 -7.74 -13.10 1.73
N PRO A 35 -8.19 -12.11 2.54
CA PRO A 35 -8.51 -10.80 2.02
C PRO A 35 -7.26 -10.22 1.34
N PRO A 36 -7.41 -9.53 0.19
CA PRO A 36 -6.28 -8.92 -0.49
C PRO A 36 -5.54 -7.96 0.47
N PRO A 37 -4.20 -7.85 0.35
CA PRO A 37 -3.42 -6.96 1.21
C PRO A 37 -3.92 -5.52 1.07
N VAL A 38 -4.04 -4.81 2.19
CA VAL A 38 -4.42 -3.39 2.20
C VAL A 38 -3.25 -2.56 1.66
N CYS A 39 -3.33 -2.19 0.39
CA CYS A 39 -2.31 -1.44 -0.32
C CYS A 39 -2.48 0.07 -0.14
N CYS A 40 -1.38 0.81 -0.09
CA CYS A 40 -1.44 2.26 -0.18
C CYS A 40 -1.67 2.73 -1.63
N GLN A 41 -2.36 3.86 -1.76
CA GLN A 41 -2.47 4.54 -3.05
C GLN A 41 -1.09 5.00 -3.54
N SER A 42 -0.87 5.00 -4.86
CA SER A 42 0.38 5.51 -5.45
C SER A 42 0.67 6.95 -5.02
N LEU A 43 1.93 7.21 -4.65
CA LEU A 43 2.40 8.54 -4.26
C LEU A 43 2.26 9.57 -5.38
N LYS A 44 2.29 9.16 -6.65
CA LYS A 44 2.08 10.07 -7.79
C LYS A 44 0.69 10.69 -7.79
N LEU A 45 -0.32 9.94 -7.33
CA LEU A 45 -1.71 10.37 -7.25
C LEU A 45 -2.08 10.92 -5.87
N ALA A 46 -1.30 10.56 -4.85
CA ALA A 46 -1.58 10.94 -3.47
C ALA A 46 -0.88 12.26 -3.11
N PHE A 47 -1.58 13.09 -2.31
CA PHE A 47 -1.12 14.33 -1.68
C PHE A 47 -1.01 15.57 -2.59
N ALA A 48 -1.66 16.66 -2.21
CA ALA A 48 -1.44 17.97 -2.84
C ALA A 48 -0.15 18.59 -2.30
N ARG A 49 0.58 19.32 -3.16
CA ARG A 49 1.66 20.19 -2.70
C ARG A 49 1.04 21.36 -1.93
N VAL A 50 1.56 21.66 -0.76
CA VAL A 50 1.15 22.82 0.04
C VAL A 50 2.35 23.74 0.32
N LYS A 51 2.05 24.94 0.78
CA LYS A 51 3.08 25.88 1.24
C LYS A 51 3.75 25.35 2.52
N PRO A 52 5.02 25.71 2.78
CA PRO A 52 5.65 25.45 4.07
C PRO A 52 4.80 25.96 5.23
N VAL A 53 4.72 25.16 6.30
CA VAL A 53 3.96 25.53 7.50
C VAL A 53 4.58 26.76 8.16
N ALA A 54 3.76 27.70 8.61
CA ALA A 54 4.23 28.87 9.33
C ALA A 54 4.99 28.47 10.62
N GLY A 55 6.12 29.11 10.88
CA GLY A 55 6.98 28.80 12.04
C GLY A 55 7.86 27.55 11.89
N SER A 56 7.82 26.86 10.74
CA SER A 56 8.76 25.78 10.42
C SER A 56 10.09 26.32 9.86
N THR A 57 11.10 25.45 9.73
CA THR A 57 12.43 25.80 9.21
C THR A 57 12.38 26.47 7.84
N SER A 58 11.44 26.06 7.00
CA SER A 58 11.29 26.55 5.63
C SER A 58 10.13 27.53 5.44
N ALA A 59 9.61 28.10 6.53
CA ALA A 59 8.60 29.13 6.46
C ALA A 59 9.08 30.32 5.62
N GLY A 60 8.32 30.68 4.58
CA GLY A 60 8.65 31.77 3.66
C GLY A 60 9.61 31.40 2.53
N TRP A 61 10.07 30.15 2.46
CA TRP A 61 10.92 29.69 1.35
C TRP A 61 10.13 29.61 0.04
N ASP A 62 10.84 29.76 -1.06
CA ASP A 62 10.27 29.73 -2.40
C ASP A 62 9.74 28.34 -2.78
N GLN A 63 8.70 28.29 -3.60
CA GLN A 63 8.01 27.06 -4.00
C GLN A 63 8.22 26.71 -5.48
N CYS A 64 9.24 27.28 -6.13
CA CYS A 64 9.59 26.88 -7.49
C CYS A 64 10.35 25.55 -7.54
N SER A 65 10.79 25.01 -6.39
CA SER A 65 11.47 23.72 -6.32
C SER A 65 10.64 22.57 -6.91
N LEU A 66 11.34 21.57 -7.43
CA LEU A 66 10.75 20.42 -8.12
C LEU A 66 10.46 19.31 -7.11
N LEU A 67 9.19 18.91 -7.01
CA LEU A 67 8.74 17.81 -6.14
C LEU A 67 8.45 16.57 -6.99
N ASP A 68 9.28 15.54 -6.82
CA ASP A 68 9.07 14.23 -7.40
C ASP A 68 8.57 13.23 -6.36
N ARG A 69 7.82 12.24 -6.85
CA ARG A 69 7.19 11.19 -6.02
C ARG A 69 7.40 9.84 -6.67
N TYR A 70 7.99 8.92 -5.92
CA TYR A 70 8.37 7.61 -6.41
C TYR A 70 7.81 6.52 -5.52
N ASN A 71 7.09 5.59 -6.11
CA ASN A 71 6.74 4.31 -5.49
C ASN A 71 6.78 3.26 -6.61
N ASN A 72 7.48 2.17 -6.36
CA ASN A 72 7.51 1.02 -7.26
C ASN A 72 6.46 0.02 -6.80
N ASP A 73 5.88 -0.73 -7.74
CA ASP A 73 4.88 -1.78 -7.53
C ASP A 73 3.41 -1.33 -7.43
N PRO A 74 2.47 -2.21 -7.83
CA PRO A 74 1.04 -1.98 -7.68
C PRO A 74 0.56 -1.95 -6.21
N CYS A 75 1.34 -2.53 -5.30
CA CYS A 75 1.08 -2.52 -3.85
C CYS A 75 2.37 -2.14 -3.10
N PRO A 76 2.77 -0.87 -3.13
CA PRO A 76 4.07 -0.44 -2.64
C PRO A 76 4.15 -0.54 -1.12
N SER A 77 5.23 -1.13 -0.60
CA SER A 77 5.53 -1.11 0.84
C SER A 77 6.34 0.12 1.26
N ARG A 78 7.02 0.76 0.29
CA ARG A 78 7.85 1.96 0.50
C ARG A 78 7.68 2.94 -0.65
N GLY A 79 7.93 4.20 -0.36
CA GLY A 79 7.96 5.26 -1.34
C GLY A 79 8.91 6.37 -0.92
N MET A 80 9.22 7.26 -1.86
CA MET A 80 10.16 8.36 -1.68
C MET A 80 9.59 9.65 -2.24
N PHE A 81 9.73 10.72 -1.47
CA PHE A 81 9.58 12.08 -1.96
C PHE A 81 10.97 12.69 -2.16
N SER A 82 11.16 13.38 -3.28
CA SER A 82 12.39 14.09 -3.59
C SER A 82 12.06 15.54 -3.94
N CYS A 83 12.59 16.47 -3.16
CA CYS A 83 12.57 17.90 -3.46
C CYS A 83 13.92 18.28 -4.07
N ARG A 84 13.93 18.95 -5.22
CA ARG A 84 15.15 19.40 -5.90
C ARG A 84 15.07 20.88 -6.21
N LEU A 85 16.22 21.54 -6.28
CA LEU A 85 16.29 22.92 -6.74
C LEU A 85 15.70 23.07 -8.14
N ALA A 86 15.01 24.18 -8.34
CA ALA A 86 14.58 24.59 -9.65
C ALA A 86 15.81 25.02 -10.49
N PRO A 87 15.87 24.63 -11.77
CA PRO A 87 16.94 25.10 -12.65
C PRO A 87 16.86 26.63 -12.78
N TYR A 88 18.02 27.26 -13.01
CA TYR A 88 18.14 28.70 -13.21
C TYR A 88 17.73 29.56 -11.98
N THR A 89 17.89 29.03 -10.78
CA THR A 89 17.71 29.79 -9.52
C THR A 89 19.03 29.94 -8.77
N THR A 90 19.12 30.93 -7.87
CA THR A 90 20.26 31.13 -6.97
C THR A 90 20.10 30.43 -5.63
N ALA A 91 19.02 29.67 -5.47
CA ALA A 91 18.76 28.91 -4.24
C ALA A 91 19.81 27.80 -4.06
N VAL A 92 20.14 27.49 -2.81
CA VAL A 92 21.20 26.54 -2.47
C VAL A 92 20.64 25.34 -1.72
N ASN A 93 19.60 25.57 -0.92
CA ASN A 93 19.02 24.54 -0.08
C ASN A 93 17.61 24.21 -0.55
N THR A 94 17.27 22.94 -0.41
CA THR A 94 15.88 22.48 -0.49
C THR A 94 15.43 22.04 0.89
N ASN A 95 14.12 22.11 1.12
CA ASN A 95 13.48 21.53 2.27
C ASN A 95 12.25 20.75 1.83
N LEU A 96 12.06 19.56 2.38
CA LEU A 96 10.87 18.76 2.20
C LEU A 96 10.19 18.54 3.56
N GLN A 97 8.87 18.76 3.60
CA GLN A 97 8.07 18.57 4.82
C GLN A 97 6.93 17.62 4.54
N LEU A 98 6.73 16.70 5.47
CA LEU A 98 5.52 15.90 5.58
C LEU A 98 4.63 16.55 6.63
N ILE A 99 3.38 16.84 6.26
CA ILE A 99 2.48 17.69 7.05
C ILE A 99 1.18 16.93 7.32
N GLN A 100 0.75 16.95 8.58
CA GLN A 100 -0.54 16.45 9.03
C GLN A 100 -1.53 17.61 9.16
N ASN A 101 -2.75 17.40 8.67
CA ASN A 101 -3.87 18.34 8.73
C ASN A 101 -3.55 19.76 8.22
N ASN A 102 -2.64 19.86 7.25
CA ASN A 102 -2.18 21.14 6.66
C ASN A 102 -1.60 22.17 7.66
N ALA A 103 -1.25 21.73 8.87
CA ALA A 103 -0.84 22.65 9.94
C ALA A 103 0.33 22.14 10.78
N THR A 104 0.53 20.82 10.88
CA THR A 104 1.54 20.23 11.76
C THR A 104 2.60 19.53 10.93
N VAL A 105 3.85 19.98 11.01
CA VAL A 105 4.99 19.26 10.41
C VAL A 105 5.22 18.00 11.23
N VAL A 106 5.02 16.83 10.61
CA VAL A 106 5.31 15.53 11.26
C VAL A 106 6.77 15.12 11.09
N TYR A 107 7.37 15.54 9.98
CA TYR A 107 8.77 15.32 9.66
C TYR A 107 9.22 16.36 8.62
N GLU A 108 10.44 16.85 8.75
CA GLU A 108 11.07 17.71 7.75
C GLU A 108 12.53 17.36 7.58
N PHE A 109 13.04 17.62 6.39
CA PHE A 109 14.43 17.40 6.06
C PHE A 109 14.93 18.48 5.11
N THR A 110 16.04 19.11 5.48
CA THR A 110 16.71 20.17 4.70
C THR A 110 18.05 19.65 4.24
N GLN A 111 18.36 19.86 2.97
CA GLN A 111 19.67 19.51 2.43
C GLN A 111 20.01 20.42 1.24
N ARG A 112 21.30 20.58 0.97
CA ARG A 112 21.79 21.29 -0.22
C ARG A 112 21.36 20.54 -1.49
N ASP A 113 20.91 21.26 -2.50
CA ASP A 113 20.49 20.80 -3.84
C ASP A 113 19.25 19.88 -3.89
N ARG A 114 19.19 18.87 -3.01
CA ARG A 114 18.13 17.85 -3.01
C ARG A 114 17.87 17.31 -1.60
N SER A 115 16.60 17.28 -1.22
CA SER A 115 16.11 16.68 0.03
C SER A 115 15.21 15.49 -0.28
N GLU A 116 15.48 14.36 0.37
CA GLU A 116 14.74 13.12 0.13
C GLU A 116 14.19 12.54 1.42
N ILE A 117 12.94 12.10 1.38
CA ILE A 117 12.28 11.48 2.52
C ILE A 117 11.65 10.16 2.07
N TRP A 118 12.05 9.08 2.74
CA TRP A 118 11.50 7.75 2.57
C TRP A 118 10.34 7.52 3.53
N VAL A 119 9.24 6.98 3.01
CA VAL A 119 8.03 6.67 3.75
C VAL A 119 7.65 5.21 3.55
N ASN A 120 6.97 4.64 4.55
CA ASN A 120 6.50 3.26 4.50
C ASN A 120 4.98 3.23 4.38
N CYS A 121 4.46 2.26 3.64
CA CYS A 121 3.05 1.94 3.61
C CYS A 121 2.73 0.96 4.73
N VAL A 122 1.82 1.32 5.64
CA VAL A 122 1.36 0.47 6.73
C VAL A 122 -0.16 0.51 6.78
N ASN A 123 -0.81 -0.63 6.56
CA ASN A 123 -2.27 -0.77 6.57
C ASN A 123 -2.99 0.22 5.64
N GLY A 124 -2.48 0.42 4.42
CA GLY A 124 -3.08 1.35 3.44
C GLY A 124 -2.76 2.83 3.65
N GLU A 125 -2.01 3.18 4.71
CA GLU A 125 -1.62 4.55 5.01
C GLU A 125 -0.11 4.76 4.86
N TRP A 126 0.27 5.88 4.26
CA TRP A 126 1.66 6.31 4.21
C TRP A 126 2.10 6.91 5.55
N LYS A 127 3.21 6.41 6.10
CA LYS A 127 3.73 6.80 7.40
C LYS A 127 5.23 7.03 7.39
N ILE A 128 5.66 7.93 8.28
CA ILE A 128 7.06 8.11 8.66
C ILE A 128 7.17 8.03 10.17
N ASN A 129 8.09 7.20 10.68
CA ASN A 129 8.29 7.02 12.13
C ASN A 129 6.96 6.78 12.90
N GLY A 130 6.04 6.02 12.29
CA GLY A 130 4.72 5.71 12.85
C GLY A 130 3.64 6.80 12.69
N LYS A 131 3.99 7.99 12.20
CA LYS A 131 3.06 9.12 12.02
C LYS A 131 2.53 9.17 10.58
N SER A 132 1.23 9.36 10.43
CA SER A 132 0.61 9.63 9.13
C SER A 132 0.74 11.11 8.76
N PHE A 133 0.64 11.39 7.46
CA PHE A 133 0.64 12.74 6.92
C PHE A 133 -0.41 12.84 5.81
N THR A 134 -0.87 14.06 5.54
CA THR A 134 -1.91 14.34 4.55
C THR A 134 -1.47 15.32 3.47
N HIS A 135 -0.34 16.00 3.66
CA HIS A 135 0.20 16.98 2.72
C HIS A 135 1.72 16.91 2.67
N VAL A 136 2.28 17.42 1.57
CA VAL A 136 3.73 17.52 1.39
C VAL A 136 4.07 18.94 0.95
N SER A 137 5.07 19.53 1.59
CA SER A 137 5.70 20.77 1.15
C SER A 137 7.09 20.46 0.57
N CYS A 138 7.45 21.19 -0.47
CA CYS A 138 8.78 21.20 -1.05
C CYS A 138 9.09 22.67 -1.34
N SER A 139 10.24 23.14 -0.87
CA SER A 139 10.62 24.56 -0.97
C SER A 139 12.14 24.71 -1.12
N GLN A 140 12.58 25.90 -1.49
CA GLN A 140 14.00 26.23 -1.71
C GLN A 140 14.36 27.63 -1.22
N ASN A 141 15.64 27.83 -0.87
CA ASN A 141 16.23 29.12 -0.47
C ASN A 141 17.73 29.15 -0.78
#